data_AF-A0A2M9THI7-F1
#
_entry.id   AF-A0A2M9THI7-F1
#
_cell.length_a   1.000
_cell.length_b   1.000
_cell.length_c   1.000
_cell.angle_alpha   90.00
_cell.angle_beta   90.00
_cell.angle_gamma   90.00
#
_symmetry.space_group_name_H-M   'P 1'
#
loop_
_entity.id
_entity.type
_entity.pdbx_description
1 polymer ?
#
loop_
_entity_poly.entity_id
_entity_poly.type
_entity_poly.pdbx_seq_one_letter_code
_entity_poly.pdbx_strand_id
1 'polypeptide(L)'
;MLDEATTEARRLAASLHGIDRDIAESAYMVWISLGSDPDEETLMGCAATLETIDQRLPPGTLAALVRVRLSRLQGLVNAMLDDLPPPAA
;
A
#
# COMPACT_ATOMS: atom_id res chain seq x y z
N MET A 1 -10.97 -8.35 3.84
CA MET A 1 -10.18 -7.11 3.68
C MET A 1 -8.75 -7.41 3.23
N LEU A 2 -8.05 -8.35 3.88
CA LEU A 2 -6.67 -8.72 3.52
C LEU A 2 -6.49 -9.14 2.05
N ASP A 3 -7.37 -10.00 1.51
CA ASP A 3 -7.32 -10.43 0.10
C ASP A 3 -7.48 -9.27 -0.88
N GLU A 4 -8.34 -8.31 -0.53
CA GLU A 4 -8.58 -7.11 -1.34
C GLU A 4 -7.35 -6.18 -1.29
N ALA A 5 -6.79 -5.94 -0.10
CA ALA A 5 -5.57 -5.15 0.08
C ALA A 5 -4.39 -5.78 -0.68
N THR A 6 -4.23 -7.10 -0.60
CA THR A 6 -3.20 -7.86 -1.33
C THR A 6 -3.37 -7.73 -2.84
N THR A 7 -4.61 -7.83 -3.34
CA THR A 7 -4.92 -7.66 -4.77
C THR A 7 -4.63 -6.25 -5.25
N GLU A 8 -5.02 -5.23 -4.47
CA GLU A 8 -4.78 -3.84 -4.82
C GLU A 8 -3.29 -3.46 -4.72
N ALA A 9 -2.54 -4.00 -3.75
CA ALA A 9 -1.08 -3.83 -3.65
C ALA A 9 -0.36 -4.38 -4.89
N ARG A 10 -0.73 -5.58 -5.35
CA ARG A 10 -0.20 -6.15 -6.59
C ARG A 10 -0.49 -5.28 -7.81
N ARG A 11 -1.72 -4.75 -7.93
CA ARG A 11 -2.12 -3.85 -9.02
C ARG A 11 -1.39 -2.51 -8.97
N LEU A 12 -1.17 -1.98 -7.77
CA LEU A 12 -0.42 -0.75 -7.55
C LEU A 12 1.02 -0.92 -8.02
N ALA A 13 1.71 -2.00 -7.61
CA ALA A 13 3.07 -2.30 -8.03
C ALA A 13 3.19 -2.43 -9.56
N ALA A 14 2.24 -3.13 -10.20
CA ALA A 14 2.19 -3.23 -11.66
C ALA A 14 1.99 -1.87 -12.35
N SER A 15 1.16 -0.99 -11.78
CA SER A 15 0.92 0.35 -12.33
C SER A 15 2.16 1.26 -12.19
N LEU A 16 2.87 1.15 -11.07
CA LEU A 16 4.07 1.92 -10.77
C LEU A 16 5.27 1.49 -11.62
N HIS A 17 5.35 0.22 -12.02
CA HIS A 17 6.45 -0.29 -12.85
C HIS A 17 6.58 0.47 -14.18
N GLY A 18 5.48 1.04 -14.70
CA GLY A 18 5.50 1.89 -15.90
C GLY A 18 5.90 3.35 -15.65
N ILE A 19 6.04 3.77 -14.39
CA ILE A 19 6.33 5.15 -13.97
C ILE A 19 7.76 5.24 -13.42
N ASP A 20 8.04 4.45 -12.38
CA ASP A 20 9.28 4.49 -11.62
C ASP A 20 9.51 3.10 -10.99
N ARG A 21 10.65 2.49 -11.31
CA ARG A 21 10.98 1.13 -10.88
C ARG A 21 11.22 1.05 -9.37
N ASP A 22 11.83 2.06 -8.78
CA ASP A 22 12.17 2.06 -7.36
C ASP A 22 10.89 2.20 -6.52
N ILE A 23 9.96 3.05 -6.96
CA ILE A 23 8.65 3.19 -6.32
C ILE A 23 7.81 1.91 -6.49
N ALA A 24 7.92 1.25 -7.65
CA ALA A 24 7.26 -0.03 -7.89
C ALA A 24 7.78 -1.15 -6.99
N GLU A 25 9.09 -1.19 -6.71
CA GLU A 25 9.69 -2.12 -5.76
C GLU A 25 9.18 -1.89 -4.34
N SER A 26 9.03 -0.63 -3.90
CA SER A 26 8.39 -0.33 -2.60
C SER A 26 6.95 -0.85 -2.53
N ALA A 27 6.15 -0.67 -3.59
CA ALA A 27 4.79 -1.23 -3.62
C ALA A 27 4.76 -2.77 -3.69
N TYR A 28 5.78 -3.37 -4.30
CA TYR A 28 5.95 -4.82 -4.31
C TYR A 28 6.22 -5.36 -2.90
N MET A 29 7.05 -4.67 -2.11
CA MET A 29 7.28 -5.03 -0.71
C MET A 29 5.99 -4.98 0.12
N VAL A 30 5.14 -3.97 -0.09
CA VAL A 30 3.80 -3.91 0.53
C VAL A 30 2.97 -5.13 0.15
N TRP A 31 2.97 -5.53 -1.13
CA TRP A 31 2.26 -6.73 -1.57
C TRP A 31 2.74 -8.01 -0.87
N ILE A 32 4.06 -8.20 -0.75
CA ILE A 32 4.64 -9.36 -0.06
C ILE A 32 4.28 -9.36 1.43
N SER A 33 4.38 -8.21 2.09
CA SER A 33 4.06 -8.06 3.51
C SER A 33 2.59 -8.39 3.79
N LEU A 34 1.66 -7.88 2.97
CA LEU A 34 0.24 -8.19 3.08
C LEU A 34 -0.08 -9.67 2.77
N GLY A 35 0.69 -10.30 1.89
CA GLY A 35 0.51 -11.72 1.56
C GLY A 35 0.98 -12.70 2.65
N SER A 36 1.62 -12.21 3.72
CA SER A 36 2.32 -13.03 4.71
C SER A 36 1.64 -13.07 6.09
N ASP A 37 0.32 -12.87 6.15
CA ASP A 37 -0.44 -12.75 7.42
C ASP A 37 0.09 -11.60 8.31
N PRO A 38 -0.14 -10.34 7.91
CA PRO A 38 0.49 -9.18 8.53
C PRO A 38 -0.04 -8.90 9.94
N ASP A 39 0.87 -8.62 10.87
CA ASP A 39 0.56 -8.07 12.18
C ASP A 39 0.49 -6.53 12.15
N GLU A 40 0.22 -5.91 13.31
CA GLU A 40 0.13 -4.45 13.46
C GLU A 40 1.38 -3.72 12.96
N GLU A 41 2.57 -4.19 13.35
CA GLU A 41 3.85 -3.60 12.93
C GLU A 41 4.00 -3.65 11.41
N THR A 42 3.66 -4.79 10.80
CA THR A 42 3.68 -4.99 9.35
C THR A 42 2.70 -4.04 8.65
N LEU A 43 1.50 -3.86 9.18
CA LEU A 43 0.49 -2.95 8.63
C LEU A 43 0.91 -1.48 8.75
N MET A 44 1.50 -1.07 9.88
CA MET A 44 2.06 0.28 10.05
C MET A 44 3.21 0.52 9.05
N GLY A 45 4.10 -0.45 8.86
CA GLY A 45 5.16 -0.39 7.86
C GLY A 45 4.62 -0.28 6.43
N CYS A 46 3.53 -0.99 6.11
CA CYS A 46 2.83 -0.86 4.84
C CYS A 46 2.26 0.55 4.65
N ALA A 47 1.58 1.09 5.67
CA ALA A 47 1.00 2.44 5.62
C ALA A 47 2.08 3.51 5.37
N ALA A 48 3.19 3.46 6.11
CA ALA A 48 4.33 4.38 5.94
C ALA A 48 4.97 4.28 4.54
N THR A 49 5.08 3.05 4.01
CA THR A 49 5.59 2.84 2.66
C THR A 49 4.65 3.44 1.60
N LEU A 50 3.34 3.28 1.76
CA LEU A 50 2.34 3.87 0.86
C LEU A 50 2.35 5.40 0.89
N GLU A 51 2.53 6.00 2.06
CA GLU A 51 2.71 7.46 2.18
C GLU A 51 3.98 7.93 1.44
N THR A 52 5.09 7.21 1.61
CA THR A 52 6.35 7.52 0.91
C THR A 52 6.19 7.43 -0.62
N ILE A 53 5.43 6.44 -1.11
CA ILE A 53 5.12 6.31 -2.54
C ILE A 53 4.35 7.54 -3.04
N ASP A 54 3.33 8.00 -2.31
CA ASP A 54 2.53 9.16 -2.73
C ASP A 54 3.35 10.45 -2.85
N GLN A 55 4.24 10.66 -1.89
CA GLN A 55 5.17 11.80 -1.85
C GLN A 55 6.16 11.80 -3.03
N ARG A 56 6.52 10.62 -3.53
CA ARG A 56 7.47 10.45 -4.64
C ARG A 56 6.82 10.43 -6.03
N LEU A 57 5.49 10.30 -6.11
CA LEU A 57 4.80 10.24 -7.40
C LEU A 57 4.95 11.55 -8.18
N PRO A 58 5.38 11.51 -9.46
CA PRO A 58 5.49 12.70 -10.28
C PRO A 58 4.11 13.36 -10.53
N PRO A 59 4.07 14.62 -10.97
CA PRO A 59 2.83 15.21 -11.47
C PRO A 59 2.40 14.57 -12.80
N GLY A 60 1.11 14.70 -13.15
CA GLY A 60 0.57 14.29 -14.44
C GLY A 60 -0.57 13.28 -14.35
N THR A 61 -1.28 13.07 -15.46
CA THR A 61 -2.51 12.27 -15.51
C THR A 61 -2.31 10.82 -15.10
N LEU A 62 -1.22 10.19 -15.55
CA LEU A 62 -0.91 8.80 -15.22
C LEU A 62 -0.68 8.64 -13.70
N ALA A 63 0.11 9.53 -13.10
CA ALA A 63 0.36 9.53 -11.67
C ALA A 63 -0.91 9.83 -10.86
N ALA A 64 -1.80 10.70 -11.36
CA ALA A 64 -3.09 10.94 -10.72
C ALA A 64 -3.98 9.68 -10.68
N LEU A 65 -4.00 8.88 -11.74
CA LEU A 65 -4.71 7.59 -11.76
C LEU A 65 -4.11 6.59 -10.77
N VAL A 66 -2.78 6.58 -10.63
CA VAL A 66 -2.09 5.76 -9.62
C VAL A 66 -2.38 6.24 -8.20
N ARG A 67 -2.45 7.55 -7.96
CA ARG A 67 -2.85 8.11 -6.65
C ARG A 67 -4.21 7.62 -6.19
N VAL A 68 -5.20 7.55 -7.08
CA VAL A 68 -6.52 7.00 -6.73
C VAL A 68 -6.43 5.56 -6.22
N ARG A 69 -5.61 4.72 -6.86
CA ARG A 69 -5.38 3.33 -6.44
C ARG A 69 -4.63 3.27 -5.10
N LEU A 70 -3.63 4.12 -4.95
CA LEU A 70 -2.85 4.24 -3.72
C LEU A 70 -3.73 4.63 -2.54
N SER A 71 -4.58 5.66 -2.70
CA SER A 71 -5.51 6.09 -1.65
C SER A 71 -6.52 5.00 -1.28
N ARG A 72 -6.98 4.20 -2.25
CA ARG A 72 -7.82 3.04 -1.97
C ARG A 72 -7.09 2.02 -1.10
N LEU A 73 -5.86 1.67 -1.46
CA LEU A 73 -5.07 0.71 -0.70
C LEU A 73 -4.73 1.22 0.70
N GLN A 74 -4.38 2.50 0.84
CA GLN A 74 -4.19 3.15 2.15
C GLN A 74 -5.45 3.05 3.00
N GLY A 75 -6.64 3.29 2.42
CA GLY A 75 -7.91 3.14 3.12
C GLY A 75 -8.14 1.71 3.62
N LEU A 76 -7.78 0.70 2.83
CA LEU A 76 -7.88 -0.71 3.25
C LEU A 76 -6.91 -1.04 4.40
N VAL A 77 -5.65 -0.62 4.30
CA VAL A 77 -4.64 -0.86 5.34
C VAL A 77 -5.01 -0.14 6.64
N ASN A 78 -5.46 1.11 6.57
CA ASN A 78 -5.89 1.87 7.75
C ASN A 78 -7.12 1.24 8.41
N ALA A 79 -8.10 0.79 7.62
CA ALA A 79 -9.25 0.11 8.17
C ALA A 79 -8.87 -1.23 8.85
N MET A 80 -7.86 -1.94 8.33
CA MET A 80 -7.32 -3.13 9.01
C MET A 80 -6.62 -2.78 10.32
N LEU A 81 -5.89 -1.67 10.38
CA LEU A 81 -5.29 -1.17 11.62
C LEU A 81 -6.36 -0.80 12.66
N ASP A 82 -7.43 -0.14 12.22
CA ASP A 82 -8.54 0.26 13.09
C ASP A 82 -9.32 -0.96 13.65
N ASP A 83 -9.35 -2.06 12.91
CA ASP A 83 -10.02 -3.32 13.30
C ASP A 83 -9.18 -4.19 14.27
N LEU A 84 -7.92 -3.83 14.53
CA LEU A 84 -7.08 -4.58 15.47
C LEU A 84 -7.59 -4.42 16.91
N PRO A 85 -7.58 -5.50 17.71
CA PRO A 85 -7.93 -5.40 19.11
C PRO A 85 -6.93 -4.45 19.81
N PRO A 86 -7.41 -3.62 20.76
CA PRO A 86 -6.51 -2.74 21.50
C PRO A 86 -5.42 -3.56 22.20
N PRO A 87 -4.19 -3.04 22.29
CA PRO A 87 -3.09 -3.75 22.93
C PRO A 87 -3.51 -4.11 24.36
N ALA A 88 -3.38 -5.39 24.72
CA ALA A 88 -3.68 -5.85 26.07
C ALA A 88 -2.76 -5.11 27.06
N ALA A 89 -3.36 -4.26 27.90
CA ALA A 89 -2.70 -3.46 28.93
C ALA A 89 -2.20 -4.30 30.12
#